data_AF-A0A8T6EKB8-F1
#
_entry.id   AF-A0A8T6EKB8-F1
#
_cell.length_a   1.000
_cell.length_b   1.000
_cell.length_c   1.000
_cell.angle_alpha   90.00
_cell.angle_beta   90.00
_cell.angle_gamma   90.00
#
_symmetry.space_group_name_H-M   'P 1'
#
loop_
_entity.id
_entity.type
_entity.pdbx_description
1 polymer ?
#
loop_
_entity_poly.entity_id
_entity_poly.type
_entity_poly.pdbx_seq_one_letter_code
_entity_poly.pdbx_strand_id
1 'polypeptide(L)'
;MSVFLRVLVVCVLICIGVAYVSSANEPSDEEDHSTNDDRPREQEETKEDEKPDADEELLERLRKFQQLLEKSDESDREYSDDTRCIQIRQMRHYQVLSQRFVSFEMRQSDELYLIQFEQKCPGLQKNGSLTFSMHNGNAGRLCVNDDILPLDSGLGGQALSHASCRVPSLEKITKVQLLQLERGLTSKRVE
;
A
#
# COMPACT_ATOMS: atom_id res chain seq x y z
N MET A 1 -27.62 13.24 24.83
CA MET A 1 -28.20 12.33 23.81
C MET A 1 -28.53 13.10 22.52
N SER A 2 -27.52 13.67 21.83
CA SER A 2 -27.78 14.55 20.67
C SER A 2 -26.86 14.28 19.47
N VAL A 3 -25.91 13.34 19.59
CA VAL A 3 -24.92 13.04 18.53
C VAL A 3 -25.42 11.92 17.60
N PHE A 4 -26.16 10.95 18.14
CA PHE A 4 -26.69 9.81 17.37
C PHE A 4 -27.70 10.20 16.28
N LEU A 5 -28.45 11.29 16.49
CA LEU A 5 -29.45 11.74 15.52
C LEU A 5 -28.81 12.41 14.28
N ARG A 6 -27.59 12.93 14.39
CA ARG A 6 -26.88 13.58 13.27
C ARG A 6 -26.24 12.56 12.32
N VAL A 7 -25.81 11.41 12.84
CA VAL A 7 -25.17 10.34 12.03
C VAL A 7 -26.19 9.66 11.11
N LEU A 8 -27.44 9.51 11.58
CA LEU A 8 -28.50 8.83 10.82
C LEU A 8 -29.00 9.65 9.63
N VAL A 9 -29.03 10.98 9.75
CA VAL A 9 -29.43 11.89 8.65
C VAL A 9 -28.39 11.94 7.53
N VAL A 10 -27.09 11.85 7.86
CA VAL A 10 -26.01 11.85 6.87
C VAL A 10 -26.01 10.57 6.04
N CYS A 11 -26.30 9.40 6.64
CA CYS A 11 -26.41 8.14 5.90
C CYS A 11 -27.57 8.11 4.91
N VAL A 12 -28.72 8.73 5.23
CA VAL A 12 -29.89 8.73 4.32
C VAL A 12 -29.66 9.64 3.11
N LEU A 13 -28.93 10.76 3.27
CA LEU A 13 -28.64 11.67 2.16
C LEU A 13 -27.62 11.10 1.16
N ILE A 14 -26.69 10.25 1.60
CA ILE A 14 -25.69 9.64 0.71
C ILE A 14 -26.35 8.57 -0.20
N CYS A 15 -27.39 7.87 0.29
CA CYS A 15 -28.07 6.83 -0.50
C CYS A 15 -29.03 7.37 -1.56
N ILE A 16 -29.47 8.63 -1.48
CA ILE A 16 -30.38 9.24 -2.47
C ILE A 16 -29.60 9.88 -3.64
N GLY A 17 -28.31 10.18 -3.45
CA GLY A 17 -27.50 10.92 -4.42
C GLY A 17 -27.01 10.14 -5.66
N VAL A 18 -27.31 8.84 -5.79
CA VAL A 18 -26.80 8.00 -6.90
C VAL A 18 -27.84 7.81 -8.03
N ALA A 19 -29.05 8.40 -7.94
CA ALA A 19 -30.13 8.06 -8.86
C ALA A 19 -30.55 9.15 -9.88
N TYR A 20 -29.97 10.36 -9.88
CA TYR A 20 -30.47 11.42 -10.77
C TYR A 20 -29.38 12.40 -11.19
N VAL A 21 -28.81 12.22 -12.39
CA VAL A 21 -28.58 13.30 -13.36
C VAL A 21 -28.60 12.68 -14.75
N SER A 22 -29.77 12.78 -15.40
CA SER A 22 -29.93 12.65 -16.85
C SER A 22 -29.35 13.88 -17.55
N SER A 23 -28.60 13.61 -18.61
CA SER A 23 -28.71 14.20 -19.95
C SER A 23 -29.54 15.48 -20.10
N ALA A 24 -28.88 16.59 -20.46
CA ALA A 24 -29.24 17.47 -21.59
C ALA A 24 -28.28 18.66 -21.63
N ASN A 25 -27.55 18.83 -22.74
CA ASN A 25 -27.02 20.14 -23.13
C ASN A 25 -26.92 20.19 -24.67
N GLU A 26 -27.94 20.77 -25.30
CA GLU A 26 -27.86 21.31 -26.66
C GLU A 26 -27.35 22.76 -26.57
N PRO A 27 -26.51 23.18 -27.51
CA PRO A 27 -26.50 24.56 -27.97
C PRO A 27 -26.92 24.65 -29.43
N SER A 28 -27.93 25.48 -29.65
CA SER A 28 -28.36 26.08 -30.90
C SER A 28 -27.25 26.96 -31.49
N ASP A 29 -27.18 27.05 -32.83
CA ASP A 29 -26.88 28.30 -33.54
C ASP A 29 -27.45 28.25 -34.97
N GLU A 30 -28.11 29.35 -35.35
CA GLU A 30 -28.75 29.68 -36.63
C GLU A 30 -27.71 30.02 -37.72
N GLU A 31 -28.03 29.81 -39.00
CA GLU A 31 -28.10 30.86 -40.05
C GLU A 31 -28.48 30.30 -41.44
N ASP A 32 -28.75 31.22 -42.35
CA ASP A 32 -29.90 31.30 -43.27
C ASP A 32 -29.60 31.00 -44.76
N HIS A 33 -30.65 30.53 -45.45
CA HIS A 33 -31.14 30.86 -46.80
C HIS A 33 -30.42 30.53 -48.15
N SER A 34 -31.17 29.73 -48.94
CA SER A 34 -31.42 29.73 -50.40
C SER A 34 -30.40 29.19 -51.43
N THR A 35 -30.78 28.15 -52.19
CA THR A 35 -31.34 28.28 -53.56
C THR A 35 -31.77 26.91 -54.17
N ASN A 36 -32.73 26.97 -55.10
CA ASN A 36 -33.49 25.88 -55.76
C ASN A 36 -32.64 24.87 -56.56
N ASP A 37 -33.10 23.60 -56.69
CA ASP A 37 -33.59 23.04 -57.97
C ASP A 37 -34.06 21.57 -57.85
N ASP A 38 -35.06 21.21 -58.67
CA ASP A 38 -35.78 19.94 -58.71
C ASP A 38 -35.08 18.83 -59.54
N ARG A 39 -35.38 17.57 -59.17
CA ARG A 39 -35.39 16.30 -59.95
C ARG A 39 -34.13 15.38 -59.99
N PRO A 40 -34.31 14.05 -60.20
CA PRO A 40 -33.85 13.02 -59.25
C PRO A 40 -32.89 12.00 -59.89
N ARG A 41 -32.30 11.11 -59.07
CA ARG A 41 -32.15 9.64 -59.30
C ARG A 41 -31.04 9.04 -58.41
N GLU A 42 -31.50 8.34 -57.38
CA GLU A 42 -30.99 7.15 -56.69
C GLU A 42 -29.54 6.64 -56.85
N GLN A 43 -29.03 6.25 -55.68
CA GLN A 43 -28.05 5.22 -55.31
C GLN A 43 -26.57 5.64 -55.29
N GLU A 44 -25.97 5.93 -54.12
CA GLU A 44 -25.63 5.05 -52.98
C GLU A 44 -24.26 4.40 -53.19
N GLU A 45 -23.24 4.91 -52.47
CA GLU A 45 -22.12 4.11 -52.00
C GLU A 45 -21.57 4.75 -50.72
N THR A 46 -21.69 3.98 -49.65
CA THR A 46 -21.48 4.26 -48.24
C THR A 46 -20.00 4.47 -47.91
N LYS A 47 -19.68 5.54 -47.16
CA LYS A 47 -18.43 5.61 -46.38
C LYS A 47 -18.65 4.86 -45.08
N GLU A 48 -17.94 3.75 -44.93
CA GLU A 48 -17.93 2.95 -43.72
C GLU A 48 -17.25 3.74 -42.59
N ASP A 49 -18.02 4.09 -41.57
CA ASP A 49 -17.49 4.39 -40.24
C ASP A 49 -17.03 3.06 -39.63
N GLU A 50 -15.75 2.75 -39.77
CA GLU A 50 -15.13 1.57 -39.15
C GLU A 50 -15.06 1.79 -37.64
N LYS A 51 -16.13 1.36 -36.95
CA LYS A 51 -16.16 1.24 -35.49
C LYS A 51 -15.06 0.25 -35.10
N PRO A 52 -14.07 0.65 -34.28
CA PRO A 52 -13.00 -0.26 -33.90
C PRO A 52 -13.60 -1.47 -33.18
N ASP A 53 -13.18 -2.65 -33.61
CA ASP A 53 -13.64 -3.92 -33.08
C ASP A 53 -13.42 -3.96 -31.56
N ALA A 54 -14.40 -4.47 -30.82
CA ALA A 54 -14.36 -4.53 -29.35
C ALA A 54 -13.11 -5.28 -28.81
N ASP A 55 -12.51 -6.11 -29.66
CA ASP A 55 -11.29 -6.86 -29.37
C ASP A 55 -10.04 -5.97 -29.37
N GLU A 56 -10.04 -4.88 -30.16
CA GLU A 56 -8.93 -3.93 -30.22
C GLU A 56 -8.88 -3.03 -28.98
N GLU A 57 -10.05 -2.57 -28.49
CA GLU A 57 -10.14 -1.84 -27.21
C GLU A 57 -9.67 -2.71 -26.03
N LEU A 58 -10.01 -4.00 -26.05
CA LEU A 58 -9.64 -4.95 -25.00
C LEU A 58 -8.13 -5.25 -25.02
N LEU A 59 -7.53 -5.37 -26.21
CA LEU A 59 -6.08 -5.47 -26.39
C LEU A 59 -5.34 -4.22 -25.93
N GLU A 60 -5.87 -3.03 -26.18
CA GLU A 60 -5.27 -1.77 -25.71
C GLU A 60 -5.29 -1.66 -24.18
N ARG A 61 -6.42 -2.03 -23.55
CA ARG A 61 -6.53 -2.09 -22.09
C ARG A 61 -5.58 -3.11 -21.47
N LEU A 62 -5.42 -4.29 -22.08
CA LEU A 62 -4.48 -5.31 -21.62
C LEU A 62 -3.03 -4.84 -21.72
N ARG A 63 -2.64 -4.18 -22.80
CA ARG A 63 -1.29 -3.58 -22.94
C ARG A 63 -1.04 -2.50 -21.89
N LYS A 64 -2.02 -1.63 -21.66
CA LYS A 64 -1.93 -0.58 -20.63
C LYS A 64 -1.82 -1.18 -19.23
N PHE A 65 -2.54 -2.27 -18.96
CA PHE A 65 -2.44 -2.99 -17.69
C PHE A 65 -1.08 -3.69 -17.51
N GLN A 66 -0.55 -4.32 -18.56
CA GLN A 66 0.80 -4.89 -18.55
C GLN A 66 1.87 -3.84 -18.31
N GLN A 67 1.76 -2.67 -18.94
CA GLN A 67 2.66 -1.52 -18.69
C GLN A 67 2.56 -1.01 -17.25
N LEU A 68 1.38 -1.06 -16.63
CA LEU A 68 1.23 -0.70 -15.21
C LEU A 68 1.87 -1.74 -14.29
N LEU A 69 1.77 -3.04 -14.62
CA LEU A 69 2.40 -4.13 -13.86
C LEU A 69 3.93 -4.08 -13.94
N GLU A 70 4.48 -3.92 -15.14
CA GLU A 70 5.94 -3.77 -15.35
C GLU A 70 6.48 -2.52 -14.65
N LYS A 71 5.70 -1.45 -14.59
CA LYS A 71 6.06 -0.21 -13.89
C LYS A 71 5.89 -0.32 -12.37
N SER A 72 4.98 -1.17 -11.89
CA SER A 72 4.81 -1.41 -10.44
C SER A 72 5.95 -2.24 -9.83
N ASP A 73 6.60 -3.10 -10.60
CA ASP A 73 7.78 -3.85 -10.15
C ASP A 73 8.99 -2.95 -9.86
N GLU A 74 9.06 -1.76 -10.50
CA GLU A 74 10.05 -0.73 -10.19
C GLU A 74 9.58 0.24 -9.07
N SER A 75 8.29 0.54 -8.97
CA SER A 75 7.76 1.46 -7.95
C SER A 75 7.65 0.87 -6.54
N ASP A 76 7.64 -0.47 -6.41
CA ASP A 76 7.70 -1.12 -5.10
C ASP A 76 9.08 -0.99 -4.42
N ARG A 77 10.09 -0.48 -5.14
CA ARG A 77 11.41 -0.12 -4.58
C ARG A 77 11.50 1.35 -4.14
N GLU A 78 10.51 2.19 -4.44
CA GLU A 78 10.51 3.62 -4.10
C GLU A 78 9.75 3.94 -2.79
N TYR A 79 9.44 2.92 -1.98
CA TYR A 79 9.09 3.08 -0.56
C TYR A 79 10.30 2.98 0.39
N SER A 80 11.51 2.83 -0.17
CA SER A 80 12.80 2.86 0.54
C SER A 80 13.32 4.30 0.63
N ASP A 81 12.66 5.12 1.43
CA ASP A 81 13.36 6.30 1.97
C ASP A 81 14.29 5.77 3.08
N ASP A 82 15.45 5.27 2.62
CA ASP A 82 16.46 4.49 3.32
C ASP A 82 16.99 5.22 4.56
N THR A 83 16.20 5.19 5.62
CA THR A 83 16.65 5.56 6.95
C THR A 83 17.53 4.41 7.44
N ARG A 84 18.80 4.43 7.01
CA ARG A 84 19.80 3.40 7.34
C ARG A 84 20.01 3.21 8.84
N CYS A 85 19.53 4.13 9.68
CA CYS A 85 19.67 4.07 11.12
C CYS A 85 18.56 4.82 11.88
N ILE A 86 17.94 4.16 12.87
CA ILE A 86 16.98 4.75 13.81
C ILE A 86 17.63 5.05 15.18
N GLN A 87 17.12 6.05 15.91
CA GLN A 87 17.60 6.35 17.27
C GLN A 87 16.88 5.50 18.31
N ILE A 88 17.61 4.68 19.07
CA ILE A 88 17.01 3.80 20.09
C ILE A 88 16.37 4.59 21.23
N ARG A 89 16.93 5.75 21.59
CA ARG A 89 16.33 6.63 22.61
C ARG A 89 14.95 7.16 22.21
N GLN A 90 14.70 7.24 20.91
CA GLN A 90 13.42 7.67 20.35
C GLN A 90 12.45 6.49 20.16
N MET A 91 12.89 5.26 20.37
CA MET A 91 12.01 4.09 20.33
C MET A 91 11.05 4.15 21.53
N ARG A 92 9.75 4.12 21.24
CA ARG A 92 8.69 3.97 22.23
C ARG A 92 8.51 2.50 22.59
N HIS A 93 8.39 1.67 21.55
CA HIS A 93 8.10 0.25 21.66
C HIS A 93 8.68 -0.49 20.46
N TYR A 94 8.91 -1.78 20.62
CA TYR A 94 9.18 -2.70 19.52
C TYR A 94 8.29 -3.92 19.67
N GLN A 95 7.93 -4.54 18.56
CA GLN A 95 7.14 -5.76 18.56
C GLN A 95 7.74 -6.78 17.61
N VAL A 96 8.00 -7.98 18.12
CA VAL A 96 8.36 -9.11 17.27
C VAL A 96 7.09 -9.74 16.73
N LEU A 97 6.87 -9.59 15.42
CA LEU A 97 5.67 -10.09 14.75
C LEU A 97 5.84 -11.57 14.38
N SER A 98 7.06 -11.98 14.01
CA SER A 98 7.42 -13.36 13.68
C SER A 98 8.93 -13.58 13.73
N GLN A 99 9.39 -14.79 13.37
CA GLN A 99 10.81 -15.13 13.15
C GLN A 99 11.51 -14.31 12.05
N ARG A 100 10.77 -13.50 11.28
CA ARG A 100 11.32 -12.69 10.19
C ARG A 100 10.96 -11.22 10.26
N PHE A 101 10.08 -10.80 11.17
CA PHE A 101 9.50 -9.47 11.16
C PHE A 101 9.54 -8.85 12.55
N VAL A 102 10.13 -7.67 12.65
CA VAL A 102 10.17 -6.86 13.88
C VAL A 102 9.79 -5.43 13.53
N SER A 103 8.79 -4.89 14.24
CA SER A 103 8.39 -3.49 14.09
C SER A 103 8.90 -2.64 15.25
N PHE A 104 9.11 -1.35 14.98
CA PHE A 104 9.56 -0.34 15.92
C PHE A 104 8.64 0.87 15.82
N GLU A 105 8.17 1.36 16.97
CA GLU A 105 7.38 2.58 17.08
C GLU A 105 8.23 3.70 17.67
N MET A 106 8.26 4.86 17.01
CA MET A 106 9.05 6.02 17.43
C MET A 106 8.20 7.03 18.22
N ARG A 107 8.82 7.71 19.20
CA ARG A 107 8.15 8.61 20.16
C ARG A 107 7.74 9.96 19.58
N GLN A 108 8.60 10.56 18.74
CA GLN A 108 8.46 11.98 18.35
C GLN A 108 7.63 12.17 17.08
N SER A 109 7.62 11.18 16.19
CA SER A 109 7.13 11.32 14.82
C SER A 109 5.95 10.40 14.49
N ASP A 110 5.47 9.59 15.45
CA ASP A 110 4.51 8.48 15.23
C ASP A 110 4.92 7.56 14.06
N GLU A 111 6.20 7.55 13.72
CA GLU A 111 6.75 6.75 12.65
C GLU A 111 6.91 5.30 13.09
N LEU A 112 6.60 4.40 12.16
CA LEU A 112 6.78 2.97 12.32
C LEU A 112 7.89 2.52 11.38
N TYR A 113 8.81 1.72 11.90
CA TYR A 113 9.86 1.08 11.11
C TYR A 113 9.70 -0.43 11.19
N LEU A 114 10.01 -1.13 10.10
CA LEU A 114 9.96 -2.57 9.99
C LEU A 114 11.33 -3.10 9.58
N ILE A 115 11.74 -4.16 10.26
CA ILE A 115 12.85 -5.01 9.84
C ILE A 115 12.25 -6.30 9.30
N GLN A 116 12.59 -6.62 8.05
CA GLN A 116 12.27 -7.88 7.41
C GLN A 116 13.54 -8.69 7.17
N PHE A 117 13.72 -9.77 7.92
CA PHE A 117 14.85 -10.67 7.72
C PHE A 117 14.65 -11.54 6.46
N GLU A 118 15.70 -11.63 5.65
CA GLU A 118 15.75 -12.52 4.47
C GLU A 118 15.52 -13.97 4.86
N GLN A 119 16.17 -14.40 5.96
CA GLN A 119 16.02 -15.73 6.54
C GLN A 119 15.36 -15.64 7.93
N LYS A 120 14.88 -16.78 8.45
CA LYS A 120 14.38 -16.85 9.82
C LYS A 120 15.53 -16.55 10.79
N CYS A 121 15.31 -15.61 11.71
CA CYS A 121 16.23 -15.30 12.79
C CYS A 121 16.06 -16.31 13.93
N PRO A 122 17.08 -17.13 14.27
CA PRO A 122 16.97 -18.13 15.33
C PRO A 122 16.67 -17.49 16.69
N GLY A 123 15.69 -18.02 17.43
CA GLY A 123 15.27 -17.47 18.73
C GLY A 123 14.32 -16.28 18.64
N LEU A 124 14.11 -15.70 17.46
CA LEU A 124 13.15 -14.61 17.27
C LEU A 124 11.72 -15.16 17.29
N GLN A 125 11.01 -15.00 18.40
CA GLN A 125 9.63 -15.49 18.53
C GLN A 125 8.64 -14.33 18.65
N LYS A 126 7.39 -14.55 18.24
CA LYS A 126 6.34 -13.53 18.35
C LYS A 126 6.22 -13.06 19.80
N ASN A 127 6.22 -11.74 20.01
CA ASN A 127 6.25 -11.09 21.33
C ASN A 127 7.47 -11.45 22.19
N GLY A 128 8.54 -11.98 21.59
CA GLY A 128 9.80 -12.25 22.27
C GLY A 128 10.58 -10.97 22.59
N SER A 129 11.50 -11.08 23.54
CA SER A 129 12.37 -9.98 23.95
C SER A 129 13.61 -9.93 23.07
N LEU A 130 14.08 -8.71 22.78
CA LEU A 130 15.28 -8.45 22.00
C LEU A 130 16.29 -7.62 22.80
N THR A 131 17.56 -7.84 22.53
CA THR A 131 18.62 -6.88 22.80
C THR A 131 19.34 -6.52 21.50
N PHE A 132 20.03 -5.38 21.51
CA PHE A 132 20.70 -4.81 20.35
C PHE A 132 22.19 -4.74 20.62
N SER A 133 22.99 -5.24 19.69
CA SER A 133 24.43 -5.04 19.65
C SER A 133 24.75 -4.04 18.56
N MET A 134 24.98 -2.79 18.98
CA MET A 134 25.33 -1.69 18.08
C MET A 134 26.85 -1.72 17.85
N HIS A 135 27.27 -1.63 16.58
CA HIS A 135 28.69 -1.55 16.29
C HIS A 135 29.29 -0.20 16.74
N ASN A 136 30.57 -0.24 17.12
CA ASN A 136 31.28 0.90 17.69
C ASN A 136 31.30 2.08 16.69
N GLY A 137 30.78 3.24 17.09
CA GLY A 137 30.60 4.42 16.23
C GLY A 137 29.14 4.86 16.06
N ASN A 138 28.18 3.95 16.30
CA ASN A 138 26.75 4.26 16.22
C ASN A 138 26.26 4.70 17.61
N ALA A 139 26.30 6.01 17.89
CA ALA A 139 25.99 6.62 19.20
C ALA A 139 24.53 6.42 19.68
N GLY A 140 24.14 5.19 20.03
CA GLY A 140 22.78 4.83 20.44
C GLY A 140 21.78 4.75 19.28
N ARG A 141 22.28 4.43 18.08
CA ARG A 141 21.47 4.23 16.87
C ARG A 141 21.48 2.75 16.51
N LEU A 142 20.33 2.22 16.12
CA LEU A 142 20.22 0.91 15.46
C LEU A 142 20.27 1.14 13.95
N CYS A 143 21.30 0.62 13.31
CA CYS A 143 21.57 0.77 11.89
C CYS A 143 21.38 -0.54 11.13
N VAL A 144 21.27 -0.42 9.81
CA VAL A 144 21.51 -1.54 8.90
C VAL A 144 22.92 -2.09 9.17
N ASN A 145 23.03 -3.41 9.18
CA ASN A 145 24.19 -4.20 9.57
C ASN A 145 24.51 -4.28 11.07
N ASP A 146 23.78 -3.58 11.95
CA ASP A 146 23.86 -3.89 13.38
C ASP A 146 23.21 -5.24 13.69
N ASP A 147 23.48 -5.76 14.89
CA ASP A 147 23.05 -7.09 15.30
C ASP A 147 21.87 -7.01 16.28
N ILE A 148 20.82 -7.81 16.02
CA ILE A 148 19.72 -8.08 16.93
C ILE A 148 19.94 -9.44 17.58
N LEU A 149 19.83 -9.50 18.90
CA LEU A 149 20.01 -10.72 19.67
C LEU A 149 18.68 -11.07 20.35
N PRO A 150 17.99 -12.13 19.90
CA PRO A 150 16.80 -12.62 20.56
C PRO A 150 17.16 -13.18 21.95
N LEU A 151 16.40 -12.75 22.95
CA LEU A 151 16.52 -13.23 24.32
C LEU A 151 15.46 -14.28 24.58
N ASP A 152 15.88 -15.48 24.98
CA ASP A 152 14.95 -16.46 25.52
C ASP A 152 14.65 -16.14 26.98
N SER A 153 13.38 -16.23 27.34
CA SER A 153 12.96 -16.33 28.74
C SER A 153 13.19 -17.78 29.19
N GLY A 154 14.46 -18.15 29.37
CA GLY A 154 14.83 -19.50 29.85
C GLY A 154 14.14 -19.83 31.18
N LEU A 155 13.77 -21.10 31.35
CA LEU A 155 13.28 -21.67 32.61
C LEU A 155 14.40 -21.58 33.66
N GLY A 156 14.41 -20.52 34.48
CA GLY A 156 15.39 -20.33 35.56
C GLY A 156 16.02 -18.94 35.67
N GLY A 157 15.53 -17.94 34.94
CA GLY A 157 15.96 -16.53 35.11
C GLY A 157 17.30 -16.18 34.46
N GLN A 158 17.94 -17.12 33.76
CA GLN A 158 19.08 -16.84 32.90
C GLN A 158 18.56 -16.59 31.48
N ALA A 159 18.68 -15.34 31.01
CA ALA A 159 18.39 -15.00 29.62
C ALA A 159 19.47 -15.64 28.73
N LEU A 160 19.09 -16.66 27.96
CA LEU A 160 19.97 -17.23 26.95
C LEU A 160 19.86 -16.35 25.70
N SER A 161 20.99 -15.76 25.30
CA SER A 161 21.06 -15.06 24.01
C SER A 161 21.16 -16.11 22.91
N HIS A 162 20.26 -16.04 21.95
CA HIS A 162 20.39 -16.82 20.71
C HIS A 162 21.46 -16.21 19.80
N ALA A 163 21.73 -16.91 18.69
CA ALA A 163 22.55 -16.38 17.60
C ALA A 163 22.06 -14.98 17.18
N SER A 164 22.99 -14.07 16.96
CA SER A 164 22.64 -12.73 16.48
C SER A 164 22.15 -12.78 15.04
N CYS A 165 21.26 -11.85 14.73
CA CYS A 165 20.72 -11.64 13.40
C CYS A 165 21.03 -10.21 12.97
N ARG A 166 21.76 -10.10 11.86
CA ARG A 166 22.10 -8.82 11.28
C ARG A 166 20.86 -8.15 10.72
N VAL A 167 20.70 -6.85 10.97
CA VAL A 167 19.63 -6.03 10.40
C VAL A 167 19.89 -5.83 8.90
N PRO A 168 19.05 -6.37 7.99
CA PRO A 168 19.27 -6.23 6.56
C PRO A 168 18.78 -4.87 6.02
N SER A 169 17.65 -4.39 6.53
CA SER A 169 17.00 -3.15 6.10
C SER A 169 16.16 -2.56 7.23
N LEU A 170 15.90 -1.26 7.13
CA LEU A 170 15.00 -0.50 7.99
C LEU A 170 14.03 0.25 7.10
N GLU A 171 12.83 -0.30 6.96
CA GLU A 171 11.79 0.27 6.11
C GLU A 171 10.81 1.08 6.94
N LYS A 172 10.53 2.32 6.53
CA LYS A 172 9.47 3.12 7.16
C LYS A 172 8.11 2.66 6.62
N ILE A 173 7.22 2.28 7.52
CA ILE A 173 5.90 1.75 7.16
C ILE A 173 4.78 2.59 7.78
N THR A 174 3.60 2.48 7.20
CA THR A 174 2.36 3.05 7.74
C THR A 174 1.70 2.08 8.71
N LYS A 175 0.82 2.60 9.59
CA LYS A 175 0.01 1.79 10.49
C LYS A 175 -0.90 0.81 9.74
N VAL A 176 -1.39 1.19 8.56
CA VAL A 176 -2.25 0.34 7.73
C VAL A 176 -1.46 -0.87 7.22
N GLN A 177 -0.24 -0.66 6.73
CA GLN A 177 0.66 -1.73 6.28
C GLN A 177 1.01 -2.69 7.43
N LEU A 178 1.32 -2.16 8.64
CA LEU A 178 1.58 -2.99 9.82
C LEU A 178 0.38 -3.90 10.15
N LEU A 179 -0.83 -3.34 10.17
CA LEU A 179 -2.06 -4.10 10.47
C LEU A 179 -2.39 -5.14 9.40
N GLN A 180 -2.07 -4.89 8.13
CA GLN A 180 -2.22 -5.87 7.06
C GLN A 180 -1.23 -7.02 7.23
N LEU A 181 0.03 -6.71 7.53
CA LEU A 181 1.08 -7.70 7.79
C LEU A 181 0.71 -8.61 8.97
N GLU A 182 0.27 -8.03 10.09
CA GLU A 182 -0.16 -8.80 11.27
C GLU A 182 -1.31 -9.78 10.99
N ARG A 183 -2.30 -9.34 10.19
CA ARG A 183 -3.41 -10.18 9.75
C ARG A 183 -2.91 -11.33 8.88
N GLY A 184 -2.02 -11.04 7.91
CA GLY A 184 -1.42 -12.07 7.05
C GLY A 184 -0.60 -13.11 7.81
N LEU A 185 0.16 -12.68 8.83
CA LEU A 185 0.94 -13.58 9.67
C LEU A 185 0.08 -14.48 10.57
N THR A 186 -1.09 -14.00 10.98
CA THR A 186 -2.02 -14.79 11.80
C THR A 186 -2.74 -15.84 10.96
N SER A 187 -3.16 -15.49 9.73
CA SER A 187 -3.82 -16.43 8.81
C SER A 187 -2.94 -17.64 8.48
N LYS A 188 -1.65 -17.42 8.18
CA LYS A 188 -0.69 -18.48 7.83
C LYS A 188 -0.34 -19.45 8.97
N ARG A 189 -0.78 -19.19 10.20
CA ARG A 189 -0.55 -20.08 11.36
C ARG A 189 -1.67 -21.10 11.54
N VAL A 190 -2.82 -20.89 10.90
CA VAL A 190 -4.02 -21.72 11.07
C VAL A 190 -4.12 -22.84 10.02
N GLU A 191 -3.24 -22.83 9.01
CA GLU A 191 -3.04 -23.90 8.04
C GLU A 191 -1.88 -24.81 8.45
#